data_AF-A0A931CPJ1-F1
#
_entry.id   AF-A0A931CPJ1-F1
#
_cell.length_a   1.000
_cell.length_b   1.000
_cell.length_c   1.000
_cell.angle_alpha   90.00
_cell.angle_beta   90.00
_cell.angle_gamma   90.00
#
_symmetry.space_group_name_H-M   'P 1'
#
loop_
_entity.id
_entity.type
_entity.pdbx_description
1 polymer ?
#
loop_
_entity_poly.entity_id
_entity_poly.type
_entity_poly.pdbx_seq_one_letter_code
_entity_poly.pdbx_strand_id
1 'polypeptide(L)'
;MTTITEDPRAAVEVSPSWTIWAEGFAATGESETAWALNESPIMAETLDDAVRQYSRASDSRHLFRRRRNGTWTYWGCRLFDNESDARGAFG
;
A
#
# COMPACT_ATOMS: atom_id res chain seq x y z
N MET A 1 43.53 -1.00 -27.63
CA MET A 1 42.80 -2.03 -26.85
C MET A 1 42.11 -1.29 -25.73
N THR A 2 40.84 -0.95 -25.92
CA THR A 2 40.09 -0.04 -25.04
C THR A 2 39.57 -0.85 -23.87
N THR A 3 40.19 -0.70 -22.70
CA THR A 3 39.68 -1.28 -21.45
C THR A 3 38.55 -0.38 -20.95
N ILE A 4 37.30 -0.79 -21.20
CA ILE A 4 36.13 -0.21 -20.55
C ILE A 4 36.15 -0.77 -19.13
N THR A 5 36.57 0.04 -18.18
CA THR A 5 36.40 -0.25 -16.74
C THR A 5 34.93 -0.02 -16.42
N GLU A 6 34.16 -1.10 -16.29
CA GLU A 6 32.80 -1.05 -15.75
C GLU A 6 32.84 -0.50 -14.32
N ASP A 7 32.12 0.60 -14.09
CA ASP A 7 32.00 1.30 -12.82
C ASP A 7 31.24 0.42 -11.81
N PRO A 8 31.78 0.13 -10.60
CA PRO A 8 31.14 -0.75 -9.62
C PRO A 8 30.02 -0.08 -8.82
N ARG A 9 29.55 1.11 -9.20
CA ARG A 9 28.33 1.70 -8.64
C ARG A 9 27.09 1.06 -9.28
N ALA A 10 26.86 -0.21 -9.01
CA ALA A 10 25.52 -0.77 -9.09
C ALA A 10 24.64 0.11 -8.22
N ALA A 11 23.83 0.97 -8.85
CA ALA A 11 22.85 1.77 -8.16
C ALA A 11 21.98 0.78 -7.39
N VAL A 12 22.04 0.82 -6.05
CA VAL A 12 21.08 0.09 -5.23
C VAL A 12 19.74 0.74 -5.55
N GLU A 13 18.96 0.10 -6.41
CA GLU A 13 17.59 0.53 -6.69
C GLU A 13 16.80 0.31 -5.40
N VAL A 14 16.70 1.37 -4.59
CA VAL A 14 15.89 1.36 -3.38
C VAL A 14 14.45 1.29 -3.85
N SER A 15 13.82 0.12 -3.72
CA SER A 15 12.40 -0.02 -3.98
C SER A 15 11.63 1.02 -3.14
N PRO A 16 10.60 1.67 -3.69
CA PRO A 16 9.82 2.63 -2.93
C PRO A 16 9.19 1.97 -1.70
N SER A 17 9.07 2.75 -0.63
CA SER A 17 8.44 2.32 0.62
C SER A 17 7.00 2.82 0.67
N TRP A 18 6.08 1.93 1.06
CA TRP A 18 4.65 2.18 1.01
C TRP A 18 4.03 2.08 2.39
N THR A 19 3.33 3.13 2.80
CA THR A 19 2.34 3.07 3.88
C THR A 19 0.97 2.94 3.24
N ILE A 20 0.24 1.88 3.59
CA ILE A 20 -1.09 1.59 3.07
C ILE A 20 -2.10 2.29 3.98
N TRP A 21 -2.83 3.24 3.40
CA TRP A 21 -3.88 3.99 4.08
C TRP A 21 -5.25 3.45 3.71
N ALA A 22 -6.15 3.34 4.67
CA ALA A 22 -7.57 3.08 4.44
C ALA A 22 -8.38 4.37 4.60
N GLU A 23 -9.41 4.56 3.78
CA GLU A 23 -10.40 5.64 3.99
C GLU A 23 -11.13 5.48 5.31
N GLY A 24 -11.58 6.59 5.89
CA GLY A 24 -12.42 6.55 7.08
C GLY A 24 -13.80 5.96 6.81
N PHE A 25 -14.42 5.42 7.86
CA PHE A 25 -15.77 4.84 7.80
C PHE A 25 -16.64 5.33 8.97
N ALA A 26 -17.96 5.21 8.78
CA ALA A 26 -18.94 5.36 9.86
C ALA A 26 -20.05 4.31 9.68
N ALA A 27 -19.92 3.19 10.40
CA ALA A 27 -20.84 2.06 10.32
C ALA A 27 -21.44 1.76 11.70
N THR A 28 -22.78 1.69 11.79
CA THR A 28 -23.58 1.38 12.99
C THR A 28 -22.82 1.25 14.32
N GLY A 29 -22.47 2.39 14.92
CA GLY A 29 -21.87 2.47 16.26
C GLY A 29 -20.35 2.64 16.29
N GLU A 30 -19.67 2.44 15.17
CA GLU A 30 -18.23 2.60 15.02
C GLU A 30 -17.90 3.62 13.93
N SER A 31 -16.83 4.38 14.15
CA SER A 31 -16.31 5.30 13.17
C SER A 31 -14.81 5.43 13.32
N GLU A 32 -14.12 5.55 12.21
CA GLU A 32 -12.69 5.81 12.18
C GLU A 32 -12.38 6.85 11.10
N THR A 33 -11.43 7.74 11.37
CA THR A 33 -10.85 8.58 10.33
C THR A 33 -9.90 7.75 9.47
N ALA A 34 -9.40 8.28 8.36
CA ALA A 34 -8.37 7.59 7.58
C ALA A 34 -7.20 7.10 8.48
N TRP A 35 -6.77 5.86 8.28
CA TRP A 35 -5.76 5.21 9.13
C TRP A 35 -4.76 4.40 8.32
N ALA A 36 -3.56 4.24 8.87
CA ALA A 36 -2.53 3.38 8.30
C ALA A 36 -2.74 1.93 8.74
N LEU A 37 -2.75 0.98 7.79
CA LEU A 37 -2.90 -0.45 8.08
C LEU A 37 -1.61 -1.09 8.58
N ASN A 38 -0.47 -0.65 8.06
CA ASN A 38 0.84 -1.18 8.42
C ASN A 38 1.58 -0.24 9.38
N GLU A 39 2.20 -0.79 10.42
CA GLU A 39 3.03 -0.05 11.37
C GLU A 39 4.37 0.39 10.76
N SER A 40 4.89 -0.39 9.81
CA SER A 40 6.17 -0.13 9.14
C SER A 40 5.99 -0.12 7.62
N PRO A 41 6.61 0.83 6.89
CA PRO A 41 6.53 0.90 5.44
C PRO A 41 6.97 -0.39 4.75
N ILE A 42 6.28 -0.74 3.67
CA ILE A 42 6.51 -1.96 2.90
C ILE A 42 7.34 -1.62 1.66
N MET A 43 8.44 -2.33 1.44
CA MET A 43 9.26 -2.17 0.23
C MET A 43 8.63 -2.92 -0.93
N ALA A 44 8.16 -2.18 -1.93
CA ALA A 44 7.49 -2.75 -3.10
C ALA A 44 7.61 -1.82 -4.31
N GLU A 45 7.44 -2.35 -5.52
CA GLU A 45 7.49 -1.53 -6.74
C GLU A 45 6.21 -0.72 -6.93
N THR A 46 5.07 -1.25 -6.49
CA THR A 46 3.75 -0.62 -6.65
C THR A 46 2.89 -0.77 -5.39
N LEU A 47 1.85 0.08 -5.27
CA LEU A 47 0.82 -0.10 -4.25
C LEU A 47 0.13 -1.46 -4.35
N ASP A 48 -0.06 -2.02 -5.56
CA ASP A 48 -0.65 -3.35 -5.74
C ASP A 48 0.21 -4.43 -5.08
N ASP A 49 1.53 -4.33 -5.24
CA ASP A 49 2.49 -5.26 -4.65
C ASP A 49 2.56 -5.10 -3.13
N ALA A 50 2.59 -3.85 -2.64
CA ALA A 50 2.56 -3.56 -1.21
C ALA A 50 1.31 -4.15 -0.55
N VAL A 51 0.12 -3.93 -1.12
CA VAL A 51 -1.15 -4.47 -0.60
C VAL A 51 -1.18 -6.00 -0.67
N ARG A 52 -0.66 -6.62 -1.74
CA ARG A 52 -0.57 -8.09 -1.82
C ARG A 52 0.38 -8.65 -0.76
N GLN A 53 1.52 -8.02 -0.55
CA GLN A 53 2.51 -8.46 0.44
C GLN A 53 1.92 -8.36 1.85
N TYR A 54 1.30 -7.23 2.18
CA TYR A 54 0.61 -7.03 3.45
C TYR A 54 -0.54 -8.02 3.65
N SER A 55 -1.42 -8.16 2.65
CA SER A 55 -2.57 -9.06 2.68
C SER A 55 -2.16 -10.51 2.91
N ARG A 56 -1.07 -10.98 2.28
CA ARG A 56 -0.56 -12.35 2.46
C ARG A 56 -0.04 -12.63 3.87
N ALA A 57 0.48 -11.60 4.55
CA ALA A 57 0.98 -11.70 5.91
C ALA A 57 -0.10 -11.50 6.98
N SER A 58 -1.28 -11.00 6.61
CA SER A 58 -2.39 -10.72 7.53
C SER A 58 -3.31 -11.94 7.71
N ASP A 59 -3.71 -12.23 8.96
CA ASP A 59 -4.76 -13.22 9.25
C ASP A 59 -6.12 -12.83 8.64
N SER A 60 -6.33 -11.53 8.44
CA SER A 60 -7.51 -10.94 7.80
C SER A 60 -7.39 -10.81 6.28
N ARG A 61 -6.51 -11.62 5.63
CA ARG A 61 -6.31 -11.60 4.16
C ARG A 61 -7.60 -11.64 3.34
N HIS A 62 -8.64 -12.29 3.87
CA HIS A 62 -9.92 -12.46 3.20
C HIS A 62 -10.76 -11.17 3.14
N LEU A 63 -10.44 -10.16 3.95
CA LEU A 63 -11.06 -8.84 3.92
C LEU A 63 -10.51 -7.95 2.80
N PHE A 64 -9.36 -8.32 2.23
CA PHE A 64 -8.79 -7.63 1.08
C PHE A 64 -9.50 -8.06 -0.21
N ARG A 65 -9.89 -7.07 -1.02
CA ARG A 65 -10.49 -7.28 -2.33
C ARG A 65 -9.93 -6.28 -3.33
N ARG A 66 -9.44 -6.80 -4.45
CA ARG A 66 -9.13 -5.99 -5.64
C ARG A 66 -10.39 -5.86 -6.49
N ARG A 67 -10.80 -4.63 -6.78
CA ARG A 67 -11.96 -4.30 -7.63
C ARG A 67 -11.56 -4.33 -9.11
N ARG A 68 -12.55 -4.42 -10.01
CA ARG A 68 -12.32 -4.48 -11.47
C ARG A 68 -11.64 -3.22 -12.03
N ASN A 69 -11.85 -2.08 -11.39
CA ASN A 69 -11.20 -0.80 -11.72
C ASN A 69 -9.76 -0.69 -11.19
N GLY A 70 -9.22 -1.75 -10.59
CA GLY A 70 -7.85 -1.77 -10.06
C GLY A 70 -7.71 -1.26 -8.64
N THR A 71 -8.76 -0.72 -8.00
CA THR A 71 -8.68 -0.26 -6.61
C THR A 71 -8.71 -1.42 -5.62
N TRP A 72 -8.08 -1.22 -4.46
CA TRP A 72 -8.15 -2.16 -3.34
C TRP A 72 -9.13 -1.68 -2.28
N THR A 73 -9.76 -2.63 -1.60
CA THR A 73 -10.53 -2.39 -0.39
C THR A 73 -10.11 -3.36 0.70
N TYR A 74 -10.05 -2.89 1.94
CA TYR A 74 -9.95 -3.69 3.16
C TYR A 74 -11.22 -3.50 3.97
N TRP A 75 -11.95 -4.59 4.21
CA TRP A 75 -13.22 -4.56 4.95
C TRP A 75 -14.20 -3.47 4.44
N GLY A 76 -14.30 -3.34 3.11
CA GLY A 76 -15.15 -2.33 2.47
C GLY A 76 -14.47 -0.98 2.25
N CYS A 77 -13.51 -0.59 3.08
CA CYS A 77 -12.80 0.69 3.00
C CYS A 77 -11.74 0.66 1.91
N ARG A 78 -11.74 1.66 1.02
CA ARG A 78 -10.77 1.82 -0.06
C ARG A 78 -9.36 2.09 0.47
N LEU A 79 -8.36 1.55 -0.23
CA LEU A 79 -6.94 1.70 0.09
C LEU A 79 -6.23 2.70 -0.81
N PHE A 80 -5.26 3.41 -0.23
CA PHE A 80 -4.47 4.48 -0.83
C PHE A 80 -2.99 4.35 -0.43
N ASP A 81 -2.12 5.03 -1.17
CA ASP A 81 -0.70 5.15 -0.89
C ASP A 81 -0.35 6.38 -0.05
N ASN A 82 -1.33 7.25 0.24
CA ASN A 82 -1.14 8.45 1.03
C ASN A 82 -2.37 8.78 1.88
N GLU A 83 -2.12 9.47 3.01
CA GLU A 83 -3.15 9.84 3.97
C GLU A 83 -4.12 10.89 3.42
N SER A 84 -3.62 11.84 2.62
CA SER A 84 -4.41 12.96 2.14
C SER A 84 -5.58 12.49 1.28
N ASP A 85 -5.31 11.58 0.35
CA ASP A 85 -6.34 10.99 -0.50
C ASP A 85 -7.28 10.08 0.30
N ALA A 86 -6.74 9.30 1.23
CA ALA A 86 -7.55 8.46 2.12
C ALA A 86 -8.50 9.29 2.99
N ARG A 87 -8.08 10.48 3.44
CA ARG A 87 -8.91 11.40 4.23
C ARG A 87 -9.95 12.13 3.37
N GLY A 88 -9.61 12.40 2.11
CA GLY A 88 -10.54 12.99 1.14
C GLY A 88 -11.59 12.00 0.65
N ALA A 89 -11.30 10.71 0.73
CA ALA A 89 -12.26 9.64 0.53
C ALA A 89 -13.02 9.35 1.85
N PHE A 90 -14.33 9.14 1.75
CA PHE A 90 -15.15 8.79 2.90
C PHE A 90 -16.18 7.74 2.45
N GLY A 91 -16.18 6.60 3.13
CA GLY A 91 -17.03 5.43 2.83
C GLY A 91 -18.01 5.12 3.95
#